data_AF-A0A1J5EK68-F1
#
_entry.id   AF-A0A1J5EK68-F1
#
_cell.length_a   1.000
_cell.length_b   1.000
_cell.length_c   1.000
_cell.angle_alpha   90.00
_cell.angle_beta   90.00
_cell.angle_gamma   90.00
#
_symmetry.space_group_name_H-M   'P 1'
#
loop_
_entity.id
_entity.type
_entity.pdbx_description
1 polymer ?
#
loop_
_entity_poly.entity_id
_entity_poly.type
_entity_poly.pdbx_seq_one_letter_code
_entity_poly.pdbx_strand_id
1 'polypeptide(L)'
;MGTTLFFVVVAGIVAMVGYRHLSSRYGSREAADAWSKIADEFGLDLQLPSMAAEWSMRGEVGGVPIEVKTVTRRVGKSRVRYTQVEAGGGRLGQGVVLCSEGVWQGLRKAFKGEDIQLRDPEFDNAVCVSGREVAAVAMLNDMARRRVIGLVNLGAQVREGSIAYEERGVMADQYRIHNLLKAMLSAAPPLQMEMTELPTKLAENGLRDPNEDVRVRNMSLLVRHYPGRGETREACLKALGDVSVRVRLVAASALPEEGFSIIKTIAEAEIEDSEVRADAIAAITEFGVERARPTLAQTLRSRQETVRRATISAIGKLRDEHFVESLCKLTKAGTEKTLVALTKTFATLGDGRAEPALVGMLTDPSVEVKKAAAHALGSLGSVHSMQHLLPFTKGLLDESGLKSVAKIALAKIQTRIGDSGDGRLSIVEHEVREGALSLVAESGQLGLVEESAEVRQSEEEEEEAT
;
A
#
# COMPACT_ATOMS: atom_id res chain seq x y z
N MET A 1 -73.65 21.44 22.87
CA MET A 1 -72.23 21.77 23.14
C MET A 1 -71.63 21.05 24.35
N GLY A 2 -72.42 20.56 25.33
CA GLY A 2 -71.87 19.92 26.55
C GLY A 2 -71.32 18.49 26.37
N THR A 3 -71.85 17.69 25.45
CA THR A 3 -71.42 16.29 25.25
C THR A 3 -70.09 16.17 24.51
N THR A 4 -69.84 17.01 23.50
CA THR A 4 -68.58 17.02 22.75
C THR A 4 -67.39 17.47 23.61
N LEU A 5 -67.60 18.43 24.51
CA LEU A 5 -66.57 18.91 25.45
C LEU A 5 -66.24 17.83 26.50
N PHE A 6 -67.24 17.06 26.96
CA PHE A 6 -67.04 15.97 27.92
C PHE A 6 -66.23 14.81 27.32
N PHE A 7 -66.47 14.43 26.06
CA PHE A 7 -65.68 13.40 25.38
C PHE A 7 -64.22 13.82 25.14
N VAL A 8 -63.95 15.09 24.81
CA VAL A 8 -62.59 15.62 24.65
C VAL A 8 -61.83 15.64 26.00
N VAL A 9 -62.51 16.03 27.07
CA VAL A 9 -61.91 16.05 28.42
C VAL A 9 -61.69 14.65 28.96
N VAL A 10 -62.63 13.71 28.77
CA VAL A 10 -62.48 12.32 29.20
C VAL A 10 -61.43 11.60 28.37
N ALA A 11 -61.36 11.82 27.05
CA ALA A 11 -60.28 11.29 26.21
C ALA A 11 -58.91 11.86 26.63
N GLY A 12 -58.83 13.14 26.97
CA GLY A 12 -57.61 13.78 27.51
C GLY A 12 -57.18 13.20 28.86
N ILE A 13 -58.12 12.91 29.77
CA ILE A 13 -57.83 12.31 31.08
C ILE A 13 -57.44 10.83 30.94
N VAL A 14 -58.11 10.07 30.08
CA VAL A 14 -57.75 8.65 29.82
C VAL A 14 -56.39 8.56 29.11
N ALA A 15 -56.09 9.46 28.17
CA ALA A 15 -54.77 9.59 27.56
C ALA A 15 -53.71 9.98 28.60
N MET A 16 -54.00 10.91 29.51
CA MET A 16 -53.08 11.35 30.56
C MET A 16 -52.84 10.28 31.65
N VAL A 17 -53.87 9.50 32.01
CA VAL A 17 -53.76 8.38 32.96
C VAL A 17 -53.06 7.19 32.31
N GLY A 18 -53.36 6.89 31.04
CA GLY A 18 -52.63 5.91 30.23
C GLY A 18 -51.16 6.28 30.09
N TYR A 19 -50.87 7.55 29.78
CA TYR A 19 -49.51 8.13 29.73
C TYR A 19 -48.78 8.04 31.08
N ARG A 20 -49.47 8.35 32.19
CA ARG A 20 -48.92 8.22 33.55
C ARG A 20 -48.61 6.78 33.93
N HIS A 21 -49.44 5.82 33.49
CA HIS A 21 -49.25 4.41 33.84
C HIS A 21 -48.19 3.74 32.95
N LEU A 22 -48.15 4.05 31.66
CA LEU A 22 -47.11 3.58 30.73
C LEU A 22 -45.72 4.18 31.03
N SER A 23 -45.63 5.48 31.38
CA SER A 23 -44.36 6.11 31.79
C SER A 23 -43.77 5.54 33.08
N SER A 24 -44.59 4.94 33.96
CA SER A 24 -44.07 4.26 35.16
C SER A 24 -43.47 2.87 34.88
N ARG A 25 -43.87 2.21 33.77
CA ARG A 25 -43.46 0.84 33.44
C ARG A 25 -42.44 0.74 32.29
N TYR A 26 -42.33 1.74 31.41
CA TYR A 26 -41.60 1.60 30.14
C TYR A 26 -40.49 2.63 29.86
N GLY A 27 -40.26 3.60 30.75
CA GLY A 27 -39.23 4.63 30.62
C GLY A 27 -39.69 5.91 31.33
N SER A 28 -38.81 6.55 32.11
CA SER A 28 -39.17 7.71 32.96
C SER A 28 -39.91 8.79 32.15
N ARG A 29 -40.83 9.54 32.79
CA ARG A 29 -41.49 10.71 32.16
C ARG A 29 -40.49 11.65 31.48
N GLU A 30 -39.28 11.74 32.04
CA GLU A 30 -38.17 12.50 31.48
C GLU A 30 -37.80 12.06 30.06
N ALA A 31 -37.75 10.75 29.78
CA ALA A 31 -37.48 10.24 28.43
C ALA A 31 -38.62 10.59 27.45
N ALA A 32 -39.86 10.56 27.94
CA ALA A 32 -41.03 10.94 27.15
C ALA A 32 -40.99 12.40 26.72
N ASP A 33 -40.74 13.28 27.69
CA ASP A 33 -40.68 14.72 27.48
C ASP A 33 -39.46 15.08 26.61
N ALA A 34 -38.31 14.40 26.80
CA ALA A 34 -37.13 14.58 25.96
C ALA A 34 -37.40 14.20 24.51
N TRP A 35 -37.96 13.01 24.24
CA TRP A 35 -38.23 12.55 22.87
C TRP A 35 -39.31 13.40 22.18
N SER A 36 -40.34 13.86 22.91
CA SER A 36 -41.33 14.80 22.37
C SER A 36 -40.69 16.11 21.93
N LYS A 37 -39.85 16.71 22.77
CA LYS A 37 -39.17 17.97 22.41
C LYS A 37 -38.26 17.81 21.21
N ILE A 38 -37.53 16.70 21.11
CA ILE A 38 -36.67 16.41 19.97
C ILE A 38 -37.50 16.19 18.71
N ALA A 39 -38.60 15.44 18.81
CA ALA A 39 -39.51 15.22 17.69
C ALA A 39 -40.06 16.55 17.16
N ASP A 40 -40.51 17.45 18.04
CA ASP A 40 -40.99 18.78 17.68
C ASP A 40 -39.89 19.65 17.05
N GLU A 41 -38.67 19.63 17.63
CA GLU A 41 -37.53 20.42 17.17
C GLU A 41 -37.05 20.03 15.76
N PHE A 42 -36.99 18.72 15.48
CA PHE A 42 -36.50 18.20 14.20
C PHE A 42 -37.62 17.88 13.21
N GLY A 43 -38.89 18.05 13.59
CA GLY A 43 -40.05 17.73 12.74
C GLY A 43 -40.21 16.23 12.48
N LEU A 44 -39.95 15.40 13.49
CA LEU A 44 -40.07 13.93 13.42
C LEU A 44 -41.42 13.47 13.97
N ASP A 45 -41.97 12.40 13.39
CA ASP A 45 -43.18 11.77 13.87
C ASP A 45 -42.86 10.87 15.07
N LEU A 46 -43.31 11.27 16.26
CA LEU A 46 -43.17 10.48 17.48
C LEU A 46 -44.28 9.44 17.61
N GLN A 47 -43.89 8.17 17.74
CA GLN A 47 -44.76 7.07 18.11
C GLN A 47 -44.47 6.64 19.54
N LEU A 48 -45.42 6.94 20.43
CA LEU A 48 -45.34 6.54 21.83
C LEU A 48 -45.54 5.02 21.99
N PRO A 49 -44.86 4.39 22.95
CA PRO A 49 -45.04 2.97 23.23
C PRO A 49 -46.50 2.66 23.59
N SER A 50 -47.03 1.57 23.05
CA SER A 50 -48.30 0.95 23.46
C SER A 50 -48.01 -0.35 24.24
N MET A 51 -49.02 -1.13 24.64
CA MET A 51 -48.78 -2.42 25.33
C MET A 51 -47.86 -3.38 24.55
N ALA A 52 -47.67 -3.18 23.24
CA ALA A 52 -46.81 -4.00 22.38
C ALA A 52 -45.72 -3.21 21.62
N ALA A 53 -45.71 -1.87 21.67
CA ALA A 53 -44.81 -1.05 20.84
C ALA A 53 -43.66 -0.42 21.65
N GLU A 54 -42.48 -0.39 21.03
CA GLU A 54 -41.29 0.28 21.55
C GLU A 54 -41.34 1.79 21.24
N TRP A 55 -40.58 2.62 21.96
CA TRP A 55 -40.44 4.04 21.63
C TRP A 55 -39.85 4.18 20.23
N SER A 56 -40.45 5.02 19.38
CA SER A 56 -39.81 5.39 18.11
C SER A 56 -40.17 6.80 17.66
N MET A 57 -39.23 7.48 17.00
CA MET A 57 -39.48 8.69 16.23
C MET A 57 -38.83 8.56 14.86
N ARG A 58 -39.55 8.96 13.81
CA ARG A 58 -39.09 8.80 12.43
C ARG A 58 -39.47 10.02 11.60
N GLY A 59 -38.68 10.32 10.58
CA GLY A 59 -38.99 11.41 9.66
C GLY A 59 -37.83 11.65 8.71
N GLU A 60 -37.87 12.78 8.02
CA GLU A 60 -36.82 13.19 7.10
C GLU A 60 -36.40 14.62 7.43
N VAL A 61 -35.11 14.83 7.65
CA VAL A 61 -34.56 16.16 7.96
C VAL A 61 -33.51 16.50 6.92
N GLY A 62 -33.77 17.54 6.13
CA GLY A 62 -32.84 18.01 5.10
C GLY A 62 -32.48 16.93 4.06
N GLY A 63 -33.43 16.08 3.67
CA GLY A 63 -33.18 14.99 2.71
C GLY A 63 -32.62 13.70 3.32
N VAL A 64 -32.43 13.67 4.65
CA VAL A 64 -31.84 12.52 5.36
C VAL A 64 -32.93 11.84 6.18
N PRO A 65 -33.30 10.58 5.87
CA PRO A 65 -34.19 9.80 6.71
C PRO A 65 -33.58 9.59 8.09
N ILE A 66 -34.35 9.81 9.15
CA ILE A 66 -33.95 9.58 10.53
C ILE A 66 -34.91 8.57 11.15
N GLU A 67 -34.34 7.60 11.87
CA GLU A 67 -35.07 6.74 12.77
C GLU A 67 -34.37 6.70 14.12
N VAL A 68 -35.11 7.00 15.19
CA VAL A 68 -34.69 6.72 16.56
C VAL A 68 -35.68 5.76 17.17
N LYS A 69 -35.20 4.62 17.67
CA LYS A 69 -36.07 3.59 18.26
C LYS A 69 -35.43 2.97 19.49
N THR A 70 -36.25 2.47 20.39
CA THR A 70 -35.78 1.53 21.41
C THR A 70 -35.94 0.10 20.91
N VAL A 71 -34.97 -0.77 21.17
CA VAL A 71 -35.05 -2.20 20.84
C VAL A 71 -34.65 -3.05 22.04
N THR A 72 -35.39 -4.12 22.30
CA THR A 72 -35.12 -5.03 23.42
C THR A 72 -34.52 -6.34 22.93
N ARG A 73 -33.23 -6.58 23.21
CA ARG A 73 -32.51 -7.80 22.80
C ARG A 73 -32.30 -8.75 23.98
N ARG A 74 -32.25 -10.06 23.71
CA ARG A 74 -31.87 -11.07 24.70
C ARG A 74 -30.35 -11.20 24.73
N VAL A 75 -29.75 -10.94 25.88
CA VAL A 75 -28.31 -11.09 26.14
C VAL A 75 -28.15 -12.13 27.24
N GLY A 76 -27.85 -13.37 26.84
CA GLY A 76 -27.86 -14.53 27.73
C GLY A 76 -29.26 -14.81 28.31
N LYS A 77 -29.39 -14.74 29.64
CA LYS A 77 -30.67 -14.93 30.35
C LYS A 77 -31.46 -13.63 30.55
N SER A 78 -30.87 -12.47 30.25
CA SER A 78 -31.47 -11.16 30.50
C SER A 78 -32.01 -10.54 29.20
N ARG A 79 -33.05 -9.71 29.33
CA ARG A 79 -33.50 -8.82 28.26
C ARG A 79 -32.93 -7.43 28.52
N VAL A 80 -32.21 -6.88 27.56
CA VAL A 80 -31.56 -5.58 27.64
C VAL A 80 -32.16 -4.69 26.58
N ARG A 81 -32.56 -3.48 26.97
CA ARG A 81 -33.06 -2.45 26.06
C ARG A 81 -31.92 -1.57 25.58
N TYR A 82 -31.99 -1.15 24.33
CA TYR A 82 -31.06 -0.25 23.67
C TYR A 82 -31.82 0.89 23.00
N THR A 83 -31.22 2.07 22.93
CA THR A 83 -31.66 3.14 22.02
C THR A 83 -30.77 3.08 20.78
N GLN A 84 -31.41 2.94 19.62
CA GLN A 84 -30.78 2.98 18.31
C GLN A 84 -31.16 4.27 17.61
N VAL A 85 -30.18 4.91 17.00
CA VAL A 85 -30.34 6.09 16.16
C VAL A 85 -29.71 5.77 14.82
N GLU A 86 -30.48 5.88 13.76
CA GLU A 86 -30.04 5.67 12.38
C GLU A 86 -30.39 6.91 11.56
N ALA A 87 -29.43 7.40 10.78
CA ALA A 87 -29.61 8.50 9.85
C ALA A 87 -29.07 8.12 8.48
N GLY A 88 -29.89 8.22 7.44
CA GLY A 88 -29.50 7.99 6.05
C GLY A 88 -30.23 6.85 5.35
N GLY A 89 -29.96 6.76 4.05
CA GLY A 89 -30.44 5.69 3.18
C GLY A 89 -29.66 5.64 1.85
N GLY A 90 -29.62 4.46 1.24
CA GLY A 90 -29.20 4.16 -0.15
C GLY A 90 -27.77 4.48 -0.56
N ARG A 91 -27.38 5.76 -0.51
CA ARG A 91 -26.13 6.31 -1.09
C ARG A 91 -25.10 6.76 -0.06
N LEU A 92 -25.47 6.80 1.22
CA LEU A 92 -24.59 7.24 2.29
C LEU A 92 -23.49 6.19 2.51
N GLY A 93 -22.22 6.59 2.43
CA GLY A 93 -21.09 5.71 2.76
C GLY A 93 -21.02 4.45 1.89
N GLN A 94 -21.40 4.53 0.61
CA GLN A 94 -21.43 3.35 -0.27
C GLN A 94 -20.07 2.66 -0.34
N GLY A 95 -20.03 1.42 0.16
CA GLY A 95 -18.82 0.59 0.18
C GLY A 95 -17.77 1.04 1.20
N VAL A 96 -18.14 1.85 2.20
CA VAL A 96 -17.22 2.37 3.21
C VAL A 96 -17.81 2.25 4.61
N VAL A 97 -17.01 1.77 5.55
CA VAL A 97 -17.34 1.71 6.98
C VAL A 97 -16.35 2.57 7.75
N LEU A 98 -16.87 3.46 8.62
CA LEU A 98 -16.10 4.37 9.45
C LEU A 98 -16.46 4.15 10.92
N CYS A 99 -15.47 3.90 11.77
CA CYS A 99 -15.68 3.67 13.20
C CYS A 99 -14.45 4.05 14.03
N SER A 100 -14.60 4.11 15.36
CA SER A 100 -13.45 4.34 16.25
C SER A 100 -12.56 3.11 16.35
N GLU A 101 -11.31 3.30 16.75
CA GLU A 101 -10.33 2.21 16.90
C GLU A 101 -10.81 1.12 17.87
N GLY A 102 -11.41 1.49 19.00
CA GLY A 102 -11.93 0.52 19.97
C GLY A 102 -13.04 -0.38 19.38
N VAL A 103 -13.90 0.19 18.54
CA VAL A 103 -14.94 -0.56 17.82
C VAL A 103 -14.30 -1.46 16.76
N TRP A 104 -13.31 -0.94 16.03
CA TRP A 104 -12.58 -1.65 15.00
C TRP A 104 -11.89 -2.90 15.55
N GLN A 105 -11.17 -2.79 16.68
CA GLN A 105 -10.50 -3.92 17.32
C GLN A 105 -11.49 -5.05 17.68
N GLY A 106 -12.69 -4.71 18.15
CA GLY A 106 -13.75 -5.67 18.45
C GLY A 106 -14.36 -6.36 17.23
N LEU A 107 -14.34 -5.69 16.06
CA LEU A 107 -14.94 -6.16 14.82
C LEU A 107 -13.91 -6.66 13.78
N ARG A 108 -12.62 -6.66 14.12
CA ARG A 108 -11.51 -7.04 13.21
C ARG A 108 -11.67 -8.43 12.59
N LYS A 109 -12.35 -9.37 13.27
CA LYS A 109 -12.64 -10.71 12.72
C LYS A 109 -13.77 -10.71 11.68
N ALA A 110 -14.67 -9.75 11.75
CA ALA A 110 -15.81 -9.62 10.85
C ALA A 110 -15.48 -8.79 9.60
N PHE A 111 -14.55 -7.84 9.71
CA PHE A 111 -14.08 -7.05 8.58
C PHE A 111 -12.89 -7.73 7.88
N LYS A 112 -13.02 -7.96 6.57
CA LYS A 112 -11.89 -8.31 5.71
C LYS A 112 -11.29 -7.02 5.16
N GLY A 113 -10.13 -6.60 5.67
CA GLY A 113 -9.41 -5.44 5.12
C GLY A 113 -8.42 -4.83 6.09
N GLU A 114 -7.43 -4.15 5.53
CA GLU A 114 -6.55 -3.24 6.27
C GLU A 114 -7.22 -1.86 6.41
N ASP A 115 -6.79 -1.11 7.42
CA ASP A 115 -7.27 0.25 7.66
C ASP A 115 -6.78 1.19 6.55
N ILE A 116 -7.72 1.82 5.85
CA ILE A 116 -7.44 2.64 4.67
C ILE A 116 -6.90 3.98 5.15
N GLN A 117 -5.62 4.23 4.88
CA GLN A 117 -4.96 5.48 5.24
C GLN A 117 -5.31 6.58 4.23
N LEU A 118 -5.90 7.67 4.72
CA LEU A 118 -6.19 8.88 3.93
C LEU A 118 -4.97 9.79 3.82
N ARG A 119 -3.98 9.58 4.69
CA ARG A 119 -2.81 10.44 4.88
C ARG A 119 -3.15 11.78 5.53
N ASP A 120 -4.15 11.74 6.41
CA ASP A 120 -4.47 12.84 7.31
C ASP A 120 -4.26 12.34 8.75
N PRO A 121 -3.13 12.68 9.39
CA PRO A 121 -2.80 12.13 10.71
C PRO A 121 -3.86 12.40 11.79
N GLU A 122 -4.57 13.53 11.73
CA GLU A 122 -5.62 13.82 12.71
C GLU A 122 -6.80 12.85 12.53
N PHE A 123 -7.18 12.61 11.27
CA PHE A 123 -8.27 11.73 10.92
C PHE A 123 -7.93 10.25 11.09
N ASP A 124 -6.79 9.81 10.54
CA ASP A 124 -6.33 8.42 10.53
C ASP A 124 -6.07 7.91 11.97
N ASN A 125 -5.74 8.78 12.92
CA ASN A 125 -5.64 8.42 14.35
C ASN A 125 -6.99 8.32 15.06
N ALA A 126 -8.02 9.04 14.59
CA ALA A 126 -9.32 9.10 15.25
C ALA A 126 -10.32 8.08 14.68
N VAL A 127 -10.18 7.74 13.41
CA VAL A 127 -11.19 7.00 12.63
C VAL A 127 -10.53 5.87 11.85
N CYS A 128 -10.97 4.64 12.10
CA CYS A 128 -10.66 3.51 11.25
C CYS A 128 -11.61 3.47 10.05
N VAL A 129 -11.03 3.26 8.87
CA VAL A 129 -11.69 3.31 7.57
C VAL A 129 -11.52 1.97 6.87
N SER A 130 -12.62 1.39 6.42
CA SER A 130 -12.56 0.12 5.67
C SER A 130 -13.55 0.10 4.51
N GLY A 131 -13.31 -0.83 3.57
CA GLY A 131 -14.12 -1.00 2.37
C GLY A 131 -13.37 -0.60 1.10
N ARG A 132 -13.98 0.21 0.25
CA ARG A 132 -13.45 0.60 -1.07
C ARG A 132 -12.55 1.82 -0.96
N GLU A 133 -11.24 1.63 -1.11
CA GLU A 133 -10.20 2.68 -1.04
C GLU A 133 -10.53 3.93 -1.87
N VAL A 134 -10.82 3.76 -3.16
CA VAL A 134 -11.11 4.89 -4.06
C VAL A 134 -12.36 5.66 -3.62
N ALA A 135 -13.38 4.97 -3.12
CA ALA A 135 -14.60 5.62 -2.64
C ALA A 135 -14.37 6.37 -1.32
N ALA A 136 -13.63 5.76 -0.38
CA ALA A 136 -13.29 6.37 0.89
C ALA A 136 -12.49 7.67 0.67
N VAL A 137 -11.42 7.62 -0.13
CA VAL A 137 -10.56 8.79 -0.38
C VAL A 137 -11.29 9.91 -1.13
N ALA A 138 -12.16 9.57 -2.08
CA ALA A 138 -12.97 10.56 -2.81
C ALA A 138 -14.03 11.23 -1.92
N MET A 139 -14.71 10.44 -1.08
CA MET A 139 -15.81 10.91 -0.23
C MET A 139 -15.31 11.77 0.93
N LEU A 140 -14.16 11.42 1.52
CA LEU A 140 -13.65 12.01 2.74
C LEU A 140 -12.75 13.23 2.46
N ASN A 141 -13.35 14.30 1.95
CA ASN A 141 -12.71 15.61 1.86
C ASN A 141 -12.49 16.25 3.25
N ASP A 142 -11.76 17.36 3.34
CA ASP A 142 -11.44 18.03 4.61
C ASP A 142 -12.67 18.27 5.51
N MET A 143 -13.76 18.79 4.94
CA MET A 143 -14.99 19.03 5.69
C MET A 143 -15.63 17.72 6.18
N ALA A 144 -15.67 16.69 5.33
CA ALA A 144 -16.21 15.37 5.69
C ALA A 144 -15.42 14.75 6.83
N ARG A 145 -14.08 14.78 6.76
CA ARG A 145 -13.18 14.23 7.78
C ARG A 145 -13.42 14.86 9.15
N ARG A 146 -13.49 16.20 9.23
CA ARG A 146 -13.79 16.92 10.48
C ARG A 146 -15.15 16.54 11.09
N ARG A 147 -16.18 16.42 10.24
CA ARG A 147 -17.53 16.05 10.69
C ARG A 147 -17.60 14.61 11.17
N VAL A 148 -16.90 13.70 10.50
CA VAL A 148 -16.82 12.29 10.88
C VAL A 148 -16.06 12.10 12.20
N ILE A 149 -14.98 12.85 12.45
CA ILE A 149 -14.28 12.81 13.75
C ILE A 149 -15.26 13.13 14.89
N GLY A 150 -16.01 14.24 14.77
CA GLY A 150 -17.00 14.63 15.77
C GLY A 150 -18.10 13.57 15.97
N LEU A 151 -18.54 12.94 14.88
CA LEU A 151 -19.53 11.86 14.89
C LEU A 151 -19.00 10.60 15.61
N VAL A 152 -17.78 10.16 15.27
CA VAL A 152 -17.15 8.97 15.84
C VAL A 152 -16.83 9.17 17.32
N ASN A 153 -16.46 10.38 17.74
CA ASN A 153 -16.25 10.74 19.15
C ASN A 153 -17.54 10.65 19.98
N LEU A 154 -18.71 10.84 19.36
CA LEU A 154 -20.01 10.59 20.01
C LEU A 154 -20.36 9.10 20.08
N GLY A 155 -19.53 8.21 19.52
CA GLY A 155 -19.73 6.76 19.47
C GLY A 155 -20.53 6.27 18.26
N ALA A 156 -20.89 7.16 17.33
CA ALA A 156 -21.59 6.79 16.11
C ALA A 156 -20.61 6.22 15.07
N GLN A 157 -21.16 5.47 14.13
CA GLN A 157 -20.40 4.75 13.10
C GLN A 157 -21.08 4.98 11.75
N VAL A 158 -20.29 5.04 10.69
CA VAL A 158 -20.83 5.04 9.32
C VAL A 158 -20.74 3.63 8.78
N ARG A 159 -21.85 3.14 8.22
CA ARG A 159 -21.97 1.84 7.57
C ARG A 159 -22.60 2.03 6.20
N GLU A 160 -22.60 0.99 5.38
CA GLU A 160 -23.24 1.04 4.07
C GLU A 160 -24.70 1.48 4.18
N GLY A 161 -24.99 2.66 3.64
CA GLY A 161 -26.33 3.24 3.58
C GLY A 161 -26.79 4.00 4.83
N SER A 162 -26.03 4.05 5.93
CA SER A 162 -26.48 4.73 7.16
C SER A 162 -25.36 5.16 8.09
N ILE A 163 -25.62 6.23 8.84
CA ILE A 163 -24.92 6.55 10.08
C ILE A 163 -25.72 5.94 11.20
N ALA A 164 -25.07 5.14 12.05
CA ALA A 164 -25.72 4.37 13.10
C ALA A 164 -25.06 4.63 14.46
N TYR A 165 -25.90 4.71 15.48
CA TYR A 165 -25.51 4.79 16.88
C TYR A 165 -26.37 3.85 17.71
N GLU A 166 -25.78 3.20 18.70
CA GLU A 166 -26.50 2.34 19.62
C GLU A 166 -25.95 2.51 21.04
N GLU A 167 -26.83 2.73 22.00
CA GLU A 167 -26.49 2.73 23.42
C GLU A 167 -27.43 1.86 24.24
N ARG A 168 -26.95 1.39 25.39
CA ARG A 168 -27.73 0.57 26.32
C ARG A 168 -28.64 1.48 27.16
N GLY A 169 -29.92 1.15 27.23
CA GLY A 169 -30.94 1.87 27.99
C GLY A 169 -31.93 2.59 27.09
N VAL A 170 -32.73 3.47 27.70
CA VAL A 170 -33.54 4.47 26.98
C VAL A 170 -32.85 5.80 27.16
N MET A 171 -32.44 6.44 26.05
CA MET A 171 -31.81 7.76 26.10
C MET A 171 -32.82 8.80 26.60
N ALA A 172 -32.64 9.29 27.82
CA ALA A 172 -33.51 10.32 28.43
C ALA A 172 -32.89 11.72 28.38
N ASP A 173 -31.60 11.83 28.07
CA ASP A 173 -30.89 13.10 27.97
C ASP A 173 -31.20 13.78 26.63
N GLN A 174 -32.03 14.82 26.68
CA GLN A 174 -32.40 15.63 25.53
C GLN A 174 -31.18 16.23 24.81
N TYR A 175 -30.18 16.71 25.55
CA TYR A 175 -29.00 17.35 24.97
C TYR A 175 -28.16 16.35 24.18
N ARG A 176 -28.05 15.12 24.70
CA ARG A 176 -27.36 14.01 24.02
C ARG A 176 -28.05 13.62 22.72
N ILE A 177 -29.37 13.43 22.72
CA ILE A 177 -30.13 13.12 21.49
C ILE A 177 -29.95 14.25 20.47
N HIS A 178 -30.14 15.49 20.89
CA HIS A 178 -30.02 16.67 20.05
C HIS A 178 -28.65 16.77 19.38
N ASN A 179 -27.56 16.64 20.16
CA ASN A 179 -26.19 16.72 19.65
C ASN A 179 -25.86 15.57 18.69
N LEU A 180 -26.32 14.36 19.00
CA LEU A 180 -26.12 13.20 18.13
C LEU A 180 -26.82 13.40 16.78
N LEU A 181 -28.10 13.81 16.79
CA LEU A 181 -28.85 14.07 15.55
C LEU A 181 -28.21 15.21 14.74
N LYS A 182 -27.78 16.30 15.39
CA LYS A 182 -27.03 17.37 14.70
C LYS A 182 -25.73 16.88 14.07
N ALA A 183 -24.96 16.07 14.79
CA ALA A 183 -23.71 15.52 14.27
C ALA A 183 -23.95 14.60 13.06
N MET A 184 -24.97 13.72 13.15
CA MET A 184 -25.35 12.82 12.05
C MET A 184 -25.83 13.60 10.83
N LEU A 185 -26.70 14.60 11.01
CA LEU A 185 -27.20 15.45 9.92
C LEU A 185 -26.12 16.34 9.30
N SER A 186 -25.15 16.78 10.09
CA SER A 186 -23.99 17.49 9.58
C SER A 186 -23.09 16.55 8.76
N ALA A 187 -22.82 15.35 9.24
CA ALA A 187 -21.93 14.40 8.57
C ALA A 187 -22.56 13.74 7.32
N ALA A 188 -23.89 13.59 7.24
CA ALA A 188 -24.54 12.86 6.17
C ALA A 188 -24.33 13.46 4.76
N PRO A 189 -24.56 14.76 4.49
CA PRO A 189 -24.44 15.32 3.14
C PRO A 189 -23.09 15.10 2.44
N PRO A 190 -21.91 15.35 3.06
CA PRO A 190 -20.64 15.11 2.39
C PRO A 190 -20.34 13.62 2.14
N LEU A 191 -20.98 12.72 2.88
CA LEU A 191 -20.87 11.26 2.73
C LEU A 191 -21.85 10.67 1.70
N GLN A 192 -22.73 11.49 1.14
CA GLN A 192 -23.59 11.10 0.02
C GLN A 192 -22.85 11.38 -1.29
N MET A 193 -22.63 10.31 -2.07
CA MET A 193 -21.93 10.38 -3.34
C MET A 193 -22.36 9.23 -4.25
N GLU A 194 -22.51 9.52 -5.54
CA GLU A 194 -22.62 8.50 -6.57
C GLU A 194 -21.24 8.02 -7.04
N MET A 195 -21.12 6.73 -7.38
CA MET A 195 -19.86 6.14 -7.85
C MET A 195 -19.34 6.75 -9.16
N THR A 196 -20.22 7.40 -9.93
CA THR A 196 -19.90 8.16 -11.15
C THR A 196 -19.14 9.45 -10.85
N GLU A 197 -19.28 10.01 -9.66
CA GLU A 197 -18.64 11.26 -9.21
C GLU A 197 -17.19 11.05 -8.73
N LEU A 198 -16.72 9.81 -8.60
CA LEU A 198 -15.40 9.51 -8.06
C LEU A 198 -14.25 10.30 -8.71
N PRO A 199 -14.13 10.38 -10.05
CA PRO A 199 -13.04 11.13 -10.67
C PRO A 199 -13.10 12.62 -10.31
N THR A 200 -14.30 13.21 -10.31
CA THR A 200 -14.50 14.62 -9.98
C THR A 200 -14.15 14.91 -8.53
N LYS A 201 -14.60 14.08 -7.58
CA LYS A 201 -14.28 14.27 -6.16
C LYS A 201 -12.80 14.07 -5.86
N LEU A 202 -12.15 13.07 -6.46
CA LEU A 202 -10.70 12.89 -6.34
C LEU A 202 -9.94 14.09 -6.92
N ALA A 203 -10.37 14.62 -8.07
CA ALA A 203 -9.77 15.82 -8.65
C ALA A 203 -9.92 17.05 -7.75
N GLU A 204 -11.12 17.29 -7.20
CA GLU A 204 -11.38 18.40 -6.29
C GLU A 204 -10.53 18.32 -5.03
N ASN A 205 -10.49 17.16 -4.39
CA ASN A 205 -9.67 16.91 -3.20
C ASN A 205 -8.17 17.04 -3.53
N GLY A 206 -7.74 16.47 -4.66
CA GLY A 206 -6.37 16.53 -5.15
C GLY A 206 -5.85 17.96 -5.39
N LEU A 207 -6.76 18.90 -5.67
CA LEU A 207 -6.42 20.30 -5.95
C LEU A 207 -6.58 21.24 -4.74
N ARG A 208 -7.45 20.91 -3.79
CA ARG A 208 -7.93 21.87 -2.77
C ARG A 208 -7.72 21.43 -1.34
N ASP A 209 -7.41 20.16 -1.08
CA ASP A 209 -7.25 19.70 0.30
C ASP A 209 -6.09 20.45 0.97
N PRO A 210 -6.26 20.98 2.21
CA PRO A 210 -5.21 21.70 2.90
C PRO A 210 -3.97 20.83 3.17
N ASN A 211 -4.15 19.52 3.32
CA ASN A 211 -3.05 18.59 3.57
C ASN A 211 -2.44 18.10 2.25
N GLU A 212 -1.14 18.33 2.05
CA GLU A 212 -0.45 17.92 0.83
C GLU A 212 -0.43 16.41 0.61
N ASP A 213 -0.35 15.60 1.67
CA ASP A 213 -0.34 14.15 1.53
C ASP A 213 -1.70 13.63 1.05
N VAL A 214 -2.78 14.26 1.50
CA VAL A 214 -4.15 13.97 1.01
C VAL A 214 -4.26 14.38 -0.46
N ARG A 215 -3.70 15.53 -0.86
CA ARG A 215 -3.66 15.95 -2.26
C ARG A 215 -2.90 14.95 -3.13
N VAL A 216 -1.68 14.56 -2.73
CA VAL A 216 -0.86 13.54 -3.41
C VAL A 216 -1.64 12.23 -3.55
N ARG A 217 -2.28 11.77 -2.47
CA ARG A 217 -3.04 10.52 -2.45
C ARG A 217 -4.22 10.54 -3.42
N ASN A 218 -5.01 11.62 -3.40
CA ASN A 218 -6.15 11.80 -4.30
C ASN A 218 -5.70 11.86 -5.77
N MET A 219 -4.68 12.67 -6.08
CA MET A 219 -4.12 12.76 -7.43
C MET A 219 -3.56 11.42 -7.92
N SER A 220 -2.87 10.66 -7.05
CA SER A 220 -2.33 9.35 -7.40
C SER A 220 -3.43 8.35 -7.75
N LEU A 221 -4.51 8.31 -6.97
CA LEU A 221 -5.65 7.43 -7.25
C LEU A 221 -6.39 7.86 -8.52
N LEU A 222 -6.54 9.17 -8.74
CA LEU A 222 -7.17 9.71 -9.95
C LEU A 222 -6.42 9.27 -11.21
N VAL A 223 -5.09 9.47 -11.24
CA VAL A 223 -4.23 9.09 -12.37
C VAL A 223 -4.23 7.58 -12.59
N ARG A 224 -4.14 6.79 -11.51
CA ARG A 224 -4.07 5.33 -11.61
C ARG A 224 -5.37 4.69 -12.11
N HIS A 225 -6.52 5.14 -11.59
CA HIS A 225 -7.80 4.50 -11.86
C HIS A 225 -8.61 5.15 -12.99
N TYR A 226 -8.30 6.40 -13.34
CA TYR A 226 -9.04 7.19 -14.32
C TYR A 226 -8.14 7.94 -15.32
N PRO A 227 -7.08 7.35 -15.90
CA PRO A 227 -6.11 8.07 -16.73
C PRO A 227 -6.70 8.71 -17.99
N GLY A 228 -7.74 8.10 -18.58
CA GLY A 228 -8.38 8.58 -19.82
C GLY A 228 -9.51 9.60 -19.64
N ARG A 229 -9.78 10.05 -18.40
CA ARG A 229 -10.86 11.01 -18.12
C ARG A 229 -10.39 12.44 -18.34
N GLY A 230 -11.28 13.29 -18.86
CA GLY A 230 -10.97 14.70 -19.11
C GLY A 230 -10.65 15.45 -17.81
N GLU A 231 -11.37 15.11 -16.75
CA GLU A 231 -11.20 15.60 -15.39
C GLU A 231 -9.81 15.29 -14.84
N THR A 232 -9.27 14.11 -15.14
CA THR A 232 -7.91 13.72 -14.73
C THR A 232 -6.87 14.60 -15.40
N ARG A 233 -6.98 14.81 -16.71
CA ARG A 233 -6.04 15.67 -17.44
C ARG A 233 -6.13 17.12 -16.96
N GLU A 234 -7.34 17.64 -16.77
CA GLU A 234 -7.55 19.01 -16.28
C GLU A 234 -6.99 19.20 -14.86
N ALA A 235 -7.23 18.25 -13.97
CA ALA A 235 -6.71 18.28 -12.61
C ALA A 235 -5.18 18.23 -12.60
N CYS A 236 -4.56 17.33 -13.38
CA CYS A 236 -3.11 17.27 -13.49
C CYS A 236 -2.52 18.59 -14.02
N LEU A 237 -3.13 19.20 -15.05
CA LEU A 237 -2.64 20.48 -15.60
C LEU A 237 -2.65 21.59 -14.55
N LYS A 238 -3.69 21.68 -13.73
CA LYS A 238 -3.75 22.64 -12.62
C LYS A 238 -2.73 22.31 -11.53
N ALA A 239 -2.59 21.02 -11.20
CA ALA A 239 -1.68 20.53 -10.16
C ALA A 239 -0.19 20.67 -10.52
N LEU A 240 0.18 20.94 -11.78
CA LEU A 240 1.55 21.34 -12.13
C LEU A 240 2.00 22.64 -11.43
N GLY A 241 1.06 23.48 -11.00
CA GLY A 241 1.32 24.70 -10.24
C GLY A 241 1.16 24.56 -8.72
N ASP A 242 1.00 23.34 -8.20
CA ASP A 242 0.81 23.12 -6.75
C ASP A 242 2.07 23.54 -5.96
N VAL A 243 1.85 24.04 -4.73
CA VAL A 243 2.93 24.43 -3.81
C VAL A 243 3.81 23.22 -3.45
N SER A 244 3.20 22.05 -3.30
CA SER A 244 3.87 20.80 -2.97
C SER A 244 4.53 20.18 -4.21
N VAL A 245 5.83 19.93 -4.10
CA VAL A 245 6.65 19.31 -5.15
C VAL A 245 6.15 17.90 -5.49
N ARG A 246 5.65 17.19 -4.48
CA ARG A 246 5.12 15.82 -4.63
C ARG A 246 3.84 15.80 -5.46
N VAL A 247 2.95 16.77 -5.25
CA VAL A 247 1.73 16.92 -6.07
C VAL A 247 2.11 17.25 -7.50
N ARG A 248 3.04 18.19 -7.71
CA ARG A 248 3.56 18.52 -9.05
C ARG A 248 4.15 17.30 -9.76
N LEU A 249 4.92 16.47 -9.05
CA LEU A 249 5.54 15.28 -9.61
C LEU A 249 4.51 14.23 -10.07
N VAL A 250 3.49 13.95 -9.25
CA VAL A 250 2.40 13.03 -9.62
C VAL A 250 1.67 13.55 -10.85
N ALA A 251 1.32 14.84 -10.87
CA ALA A 251 0.65 15.47 -11.99
C ALA A 251 1.50 15.46 -13.27
N ALA A 252 2.78 15.78 -13.17
CA ALA A 252 3.71 15.78 -14.29
C ALA A 252 3.95 14.38 -14.86
N SER A 253 3.99 13.35 -14.00
CA SER A 253 4.14 11.95 -14.44
C SER A 253 2.93 11.46 -15.24
N ALA A 254 1.76 12.07 -15.05
CA ALA A 254 0.55 11.77 -15.82
C ALA A 254 0.45 12.54 -17.15
N LEU A 255 1.34 13.52 -17.39
CA LEU A 255 1.29 14.43 -18.53
C LEU A 255 2.61 14.36 -19.32
N PRO A 256 2.72 13.51 -20.35
CA PRO A 256 3.99 13.31 -21.04
C PRO A 256 4.59 14.59 -21.67
N GLU A 257 3.77 15.40 -22.34
CA GLU A 257 4.32 16.58 -23.04
C GLU A 257 4.59 17.73 -22.07
N GLU A 258 3.66 18.02 -21.17
CA GLU A 258 3.74 19.16 -20.25
C GLU A 258 4.62 18.86 -19.03
N GLY A 259 4.68 17.60 -18.61
CA GLY A 259 5.30 17.18 -17.37
C GLY A 259 6.81 17.02 -17.41
N PHE A 260 7.41 16.77 -18.58
CA PHE A 260 8.86 16.53 -18.69
C PHE A 260 9.70 17.67 -18.09
N SER A 261 9.35 18.92 -18.40
CA SER A 261 10.05 20.10 -17.88
C SER A 261 10.00 20.16 -16.35
N ILE A 262 8.83 19.87 -15.77
CA ILE A 262 8.62 19.87 -14.33
C ILE A 262 9.40 18.74 -13.66
N ILE A 263 9.35 17.51 -14.21
CA ILE A 263 10.10 16.36 -13.70
C ILE A 263 11.60 16.65 -13.72
N LYS A 264 12.11 17.20 -14.83
CA LYS A 264 13.50 17.61 -14.96
C LYS A 264 13.89 18.61 -13.87
N THR A 265 13.11 19.68 -13.70
CA THR A 265 13.38 20.70 -12.67
C THR A 265 13.42 20.09 -11.27
N ILE A 266 12.49 19.18 -10.95
CA ILE A 266 12.45 18.51 -9.65
C ILE A 266 13.70 17.63 -9.46
N ALA A 267 14.08 16.82 -10.45
CA ALA A 267 15.27 15.96 -10.37
C ALA A 267 16.57 16.76 -10.12
N GLU A 268 16.69 17.92 -10.79
CA GLU A 268 17.88 18.77 -10.76
C GLU A 268 17.96 19.69 -9.53
N ALA A 269 16.85 19.94 -8.84
CA ALA A 269 16.78 20.87 -7.71
C ALA A 269 17.49 20.34 -6.45
N GLU A 270 18.64 20.93 -6.08
CA GLU A 270 19.43 20.45 -4.93
C GLU A 270 18.78 20.70 -3.55
N ILE A 271 17.87 21.68 -3.45
CA ILE A 271 17.19 22.07 -2.21
C ILE A 271 16.06 21.09 -1.84
N GLU A 272 15.57 20.34 -2.83
CA GLU A 272 14.44 19.43 -2.65
C GLU A 272 14.83 18.13 -1.94
N ASP A 273 13.81 17.50 -1.34
CA ASP A 273 13.96 16.21 -0.66
C ASP A 273 14.52 15.12 -1.58
N SER A 274 15.46 14.34 -1.04
CA SER A 274 16.23 13.37 -1.82
C SER A 274 15.39 12.23 -2.39
N GLU A 275 14.29 11.85 -1.72
CA GLU A 275 13.37 10.81 -2.19
C GLU A 275 12.49 11.37 -3.32
N VAL A 276 11.98 12.59 -3.17
CA VAL A 276 11.18 13.25 -4.23
C VAL A 276 12.01 13.42 -5.52
N ARG A 277 13.28 13.78 -5.38
CA ARG A 277 14.22 13.85 -6.51
C ARG A 277 14.49 12.48 -7.14
N ALA A 278 14.61 11.43 -6.33
CA ALA A 278 14.79 10.06 -6.81
C ALA A 278 13.56 9.58 -7.59
N ASP A 279 12.35 9.88 -7.13
CA ASP A 279 11.11 9.60 -7.84
C ASP A 279 11.04 10.37 -9.18
N ALA A 280 11.47 11.63 -9.20
CA ALA A 280 11.56 12.41 -10.44
C ALA A 280 12.57 11.79 -11.43
N ILE A 281 13.71 11.30 -10.96
CA ILE A 281 14.68 10.58 -11.80
C ILE A 281 14.09 9.26 -12.32
N ALA A 282 13.30 8.55 -11.51
CA ALA A 282 12.61 7.35 -12.00
C ALA A 282 11.61 7.70 -13.11
N ALA A 283 10.82 8.76 -12.91
CA ALA A 283 9.84 9.24 -13.89
C ALA A 283 10.49 9.72 -15.20
N ILE A 284 11.69 10.31 -15.14
CA ILE A 284 12.37 10.82 -16.34
C ILE A 284 12.73 9.72 -17.34
N THR A 285 12.82 8.46 -16.87
CA THR A 285 13.13 7.31 -17.73
C THR A 285 12.03 6.99 -18.74
N GLU A 286 10.79 7.41 -18.48
CA GLU A 286 9.66 7.20 -19.39
C GLU A 286 9.73 8.09 -20.65
N PHE A 287 10.61 9.09 -20.67
CA PHE A 287 10.82 10.00 -21.82
C PHE A 287 11.92 9.55 -22.79
N GLY A 288 12.51 8.39 -22.53
CA GLY A 288 13.56 7.80 -23.35
C GLY A 288 14.96 8.37 -23.10
N VAL A 289 15.94 7.65 -23.64
CA VAL A 289 17.38 7.86 -23.38
C VAL A 289 17.82 9.29 -23.71
N GLU A 290 17.50 9.79 -24.90
CA GLU A 290 18.01 11.07 -25.39
C GLU A 290 17.54 12.27 -24.56
N ARG A 291 16.26 12.26 -24.12
CA ARG A 291 15.72 13.33 -23.27
C ARG A 291 16.23 13.23 -21.83
N ALA A 292 16.38 12.01 -21.31
CA ALA A 292 16.83 11.77 -19.94
C ALA A 292 18.33 12.04 -19.73
N ARG A 293 19.17 11.77 -20.74
CA ARG A 293 20.64 11.76 -20.62
C ARG A 293 21.23 13.02 -19.97
N PRO A 294 20.87 14.27 -20.35
CA PRO A 294 21.46 15.45 -19.73
C PRO A 294 21.19 15.53 -18.23
N THR A 295 19.96 15.25 -17.81
CA THR A 295 19.55 15.28 -16.40
C THR A 295 20.18 14.13 -15.61
N LEU A 296 20.32 12.94 -16.21
CA LEU A 296 21.05 11.83 -15.58
C LEU A 296 22.54 12.17 -15.41
N ALA A 297 23.18 12.82 -16.38
CA ALA A 297 24.57 13.24 -16.26
C ALA A 297 24.80 14.26 -15.14
N GLN A 298 23.83 15.16 -14.93
CA GLN A 298 23.87 16.11 -13.82
C GLN A 298 23.62 15.42 -12.46
N THR A 299 22.54 14.65 -12.35
CA THR A 299 22.12 14.01 -11.08
C THR A 299 23.10 12.93 -10.62
N LEU A 300 23.85 12.30 -11.52
CA LEU A 300 24.92 11.34 -11.19
C LEU A 300 26.03 11.98 -10.32
N ARG A 301 26.20 13.30 -10.44
CA ARG A 301 27.18 14.09 -9.67
C ARG A 301 26.61 14.62 -8.34
N SER A 302 25.34 14.33 -8.03
CA SER A 302 24.69 14.79 -6.80
C SER A 302 25.46 14.34 -5.57
N ARG A 303 25.57 15.18 -4.53
CA ARG A 303 26.18 14.79 -3.25
C ARG A 303 25.31 13.78 -2.49
N GLN A 304 24.00 13.85 -2.70
CA GLN A 304 23.02 12.99 -2.03
C GLN A 304 23.08 11.57 -2.59
N GLU A 305 23.30 10.59 -1.72
CA GLU A 305 23.47 9.19 -2.11
C GLU A 305 22.19 8.59 -2.71
N THR A 306 21.01 8.91 -2.16
CA THR A 306 19.71 8.46 -2.67
C THR A 306 19.53 8.86 -4.13
N VAL A 307 19.76 10.14 -4.45
CA VAL A 307 19.69 10.69 -5.81
C VAL A 307 20.67 9.99 -6.74
N ARG A 308 21.94 9.87 -6.35
CA ARG A 308 22.97 9.20 -7.15
C ARG A 308 22.63 7.73 -7.44
N ARG A 309 22.10 7.00 -6.45
CA ARG A 309 21.66 5.61 -6.62
C ARG A 309 20.45 5.50 -7.55
N ALA A 310 19.49 6.41 -7.43
CA ALA A 310 18.35 6.51 -8.35
C ALA A 310 18.83 6.75 -9.78
N THR A 311 19.79 7.66 -9.99
CA THR A 311 20.41 7.92 -11.30
C THR A 311 21.10 6.68 -11.86
N ILE A 312 21.89 5.96 -11.06
CA ILE A 312 22.57 4.72 -11.49
C ILE A 312 21.55 3.65 -11.93
N SER A 313 20.44 3.52 -11.19
CA SER A 313 19.35 2.60 -11.54
C SER A 313 18.63 3.03 -12.81
N ALA A 314 18.37 4.34 -12.98
CA ALA A 314 17.73 4.90 -14.17
C ALA A 314 18.57 4.69 -15.43
N ILE A 315 19.90 4.89 -15.34
CA ILE A 315 20.84 4.58 -16.42
C ILE A 315 20.77 3.10 -16.82
N GLY A 316 20.73 2.20 -15.83
CA GLY A 316 20.60 0.76 -16.08
C GLY A 316 19.27 0.37 -16.75
N LYS A 317 18.16 0.98 -16.31
CA LYS A 317 16.82 0.77 -16.91
C LYS A 317 16.80 1.21 -18.38
N LEU A 318 17.41 2.37 -18.66
CA LEU A 318 17.53 2.93 -20.01
C LEU A 318 18.58 2.22 -20.88
N ARG A 319 19.45 1.42 -20.27
CA ARG A 319 20.61 0.76 -20.91
C ARG A 319 21.49 1.74 -21.68
N ASP A 320 21.73 2.93 -21.12
CA ASP A 320 22.54 3.95 -21.80
C ASP A 320 24.05 3.74 -21.55
N GLU A 321 24.72 3.12 -22.52
CA GLU A 321 26.16 2.80 -22.48
C GLU A 321 27.08 4.03 -22.45
N HIS A 322 26.58 5.23 -22.75
CA HIS A 322 27.36 6.47 -22.67
C HIS A 322 27.86 6.76 -21.25
N PHE A 323 27.19 6.20 -20.25
CA PHE A 323 27.55 6.40 -18.85
C PHE A 323 28.61 5.44 -18.32
N VAL A 324 28.99 4.38 -19.06
CA VAL A 324 29.86 3.32 -18.53
C VAL A 324 31.16 3.87 -17.93
N GLU A 325 31.85 4.77 -18.62
CA GLU A 325 33.08 5.40 -18.10
C GLU A 325 32.84 6.24 -16.84
N SER A 326 31.71 6.96 -16.79
CA SER A 326 31.34 7.78 -15.62
C SER A 326 31.01 6.88 -14.42
N LEU A 327 30.30 5.77 -14.65
CA LEU A 327 30.00 4.76 -13.63
C LEU A 327 31.28 4.07 -13.14
N CYS A 328 32.22 3.75 -14.03
CA CYS A 328 33.52 3.17 -13.65
C CYS A 328 34.35 4.11 -12.77
N LYS A 329 34.23 5.42 -12.92
CA LYS A 329 34.89 6.38 -12.02
C LYS A 329 34.27 6.38 -10.62
N LEU A 330 32.96 6.13 -10.52
CA LEU A 330 32.24 6.13 -9.24
C LEU A 330 32.55 4.92 -8.36
N THR A 331 33.06 3.81 -8.91
CA THR A 331 33.43 2.63 -8.10
C THR A 331 34.56 2.92 -7.12
N LYS A 332 35.37 3.96 -7.34
CA LYS A 332 36.51 4.31 -6.47
C LYS A 332 36.12 5.03 -5.17
N ALA A 333 34.92 5.61 -5.11
CA ALA A 333 34.48 6.47 -4.00
C ALA A 333 33.04 6.17 -3.55
N GLY A 334 32.49 5.00 -3.96
CA GLY A 334 31.13 4.60 -3.65
C GLY A 334 31.00 3.97 -2.27
N THR A 335 29.85 4.17 -1.63
CA THR A 335 29.41 3.36 -0.48
C THR A 335 29.06 1.94 -0.94
N GLU A 336 29.01 0.97 -0.02
CA GLU A 336 28.57 -0.39 -0.31
C GLU A 336 27.24 -0.44 -1.12
N LYS A 337 26.24 0.36 -0.72
CA LYS A 337 24.95 0.44 -1.42
C LYS A 337 25.07 1.00 -2.84
N THR A 338 25.98 1.96 -3.05
CA THR A 338 26.27 2.53 -4.37
C THR A 338 26.99 1.51 -5.25
N LEU A 339 27.96 0.79 -4.69
CA LEU A 339 28.71 -0.26 -5.37
C LEU A 339 27.81 -1.41 -5.82
N VAL A 340 26.90 -1.87 -4.97
CA VAL A 340 25.90 -2.90 -5.34
C VAL A 340 24.97 -2.41 -6.46
N ALA A 341 24.58 -1.13 -6.44
CA ALA A 341 23.80 -0.55 -7.54
C ALA A 341 24.60 -0.52 -8.85
N LEU A 342 25.87 -0.10 -8.80
CA LEU A 342 26.77 -0.08 -9.96
C LEU A 342 26.95 -1.47 -10.57
N THR A 343 27.18 -2.51 -9.77
CA THR A 343 27.33 -3.89 -10.28
C THR A 343 26.09 -4.38 -11.01
N LYS A 344 24.89 -4.04 -10.50
CA LYS A 344 23.63 -4.38 -11.17
C LYS A 344 23.52 -3.64 -12.49
N THR A 345 23.82 -2.34 -12.50
CA THR A 345 23.80 -1.52 -13.72
C THR A 345 24.81 -2.02 -14.76
N PHE A 346 26.05 -2.36 -14.37
CA PHE A 346 27.04 -2.92 -15.30
C PHE A 346 26.59 -4.27 -15.89
N ALA A 347 26.00 -5.15 -15.07
CA ALA A 347 25.44 -6.40 -15.56
C ALA A 347 24.30 -6.19 -16.56
N THR A 348 23.46 -5.15 -16.37
CA THR A 348 22.38 -4.82 -17.31
C THR A 348 22.86 -4.16 -18.59
N LEU A 349 23.93 -3.36 -18.52
CA LEU A 349 24.52 -2.71 -19.69
C LEU A 349 25.27 -3.71 -20.56
N GLY A 350 25.94 -4.70 -19.96
CA GLY A 350 26.66 -5.73 -20.71
C GLY A 350 27.96 -5.24 -21.38
N ASP A 351 28.39 -4.01 -21.10
CA ASP A 351 29.54 -3.38 -21.73
C ASP A 351 30.87 -3.82 -21.09
N GLY A 352 31.75 -4.41 -21.91
CA GLY A 352 33.06 -4.90 -21.48
C GLY A 352 33.99 -3.83 -20.91
N ARG A 353 33.76 -2.53 -21.20
CA ARG A 353 34.50 -1.41 -20.58
C ARG A 353 34.37 -1.36 -19.06
N ALA A 354 33.34 -2.01 -18.49
CA ALA A 354 33.14 -2.13 -17.05
C ALA A 354 33.98 -3.23 -16.38
N GLU A 355 34.56 -4.15 -17.15
CA GLU A 355 35.27 -5.32 -16.62
C GLU A 355 36.39 -4.95 -15.64
N PRO A 356 37.32 -4.01 -15.93
CA PRO A 356 38.38 -3.65 -14.99
C PRO A 356 37.84 -3.10 -13.67
N ALA A 357 36.74 -2.35 -13.72
CA ALA A 357 36.12 -1.80 -12.52
C ALA A 357 35.50 -2.91 -11.66
N LEU A 358 34.80 -3.87 -12.28
CA LEU A 358 34.23 -5.02 -11.60
C LEU A 358 35.30 -5.95 -10.99
N VAL A 359 36.42 -6.16 -11.69
CA VAL A 359 37.57 -6.90 -11.13
C VAL A 359 38.12 -6.22 -9.89
N GLY A 360 38.25 -4.88 -9.90
CA GLY A 360 38.64 -4.13 -8.70
C GLY A 360 37.69 -4.36 -7.52
N MET A 361 36.38 -4.45 -7.78
CA MET A 361 35.36 -4.68 -6.75
C MET A 361 35.38 -6.09 -6.13
N LEU A 362 36.04 -7.08 -6.76
CA LEU A 362 36.30 -8.39 -6.13
C LEU A 362 37.26 -8.30 -4.93
N THR A 363 38.00 -7.20 -4.80
CA THR A 363 38.91 -6.97 -3.67
C THR A 363 38.30 -6.13 -2.55
N ASP A 364 37.03 -5.73 -2.69
CA ASP A 364 36.33 -4.91 -1.69
C ASP A 364 36.21 -5.63 -0.34
N PRO A 365 36.31 -4.93 0.81
CA PRO A 365 36.12 -5.53 2.12
C PRO A 365 34.72 -6.16 2.28
N SER A 366 33.66 -5.55 1.73
CA SER A 366 32.30 -6.09 1.81
C SER A 366 32.14 -7.36 0.98
N VAL A 367 31.65 -8.41 1.63
CA VAL A 367 31.28 -9.67 1.00
C VAL A 367 30.16 -9.47 -0.02
N GLU A 368 29.20 -8.58 0.25
CA GLU A 368 28.08 -8.31 -0.66
C GLU A 368 28.55 -7.63 -1.94
N VAL A 369 29.50 -6.71 -1.85
CA VAL A 369 30.13 -6.10 -3.04
C VAL A 369 30.87 -7.14 -3.86
N LYS A 370 31.65 -8.02 -3.22
CA LYS A 370 32.36 -9.12 -3.90
C LYS A 370 31.42 -10.06 -4.64
N LYS A 371 30.33 -10.50 -3.99
CA LYS A 371 29.30 -11.34 -4.62
C LYS A 371 28.67 -10.64 -5.83
N ALA A 372 28.29 -9.37 -5.67
CA ALA A 372 27.64 -8.62 -6.72
C ALA A 372 28.58 -8.40 -7.92
N ALA A 373 29.87 -8.14 -7.67
CA ALA A 373 30.90 -8.05 -8.70
C ALA A 373 31.10 -9.39 -9.43
N ALA A 374 31.20 -10.50 -8.70
CA ALA A 374 31.34 -11.83 -9.29
C ALA A 374 30.13 -12.18 -10.18
N HIS A 375 28.91 -11.89 -9.72
CA HIS A 375 27.71 -12.08 -10.51
C HIS A 375 27.70 -11.22 -11.79
N ALA A 376 28.11 -9.94 -11.69
CA ALA A 376 28.17 -9.04 -12.83
C ALA A 376 29.21 -9.46 -13.87
N LEU A 377 30.39 -9.92 -13.45
CA LEU A 377 31.41 -10.50 -14.33
C LEU A 377 30.89 -11.74 -15.05
N GLY A 378 30.16 -12.61 -14.35
CA GLY A 378 29.47 -13.76 -14.95
C GLY A 378 28.45 -13.35 -16.02
N SER A 379 27.72 -12.26 -15.80
CA SER A 379 26.75 -11.71 -16.77
C SER A 379 27.41 -11.01 -17.97
N LEU A 380 28.60 -10.42 -17.80
CA LEU A 380 29.40 -9.89 -18.91
C LEU A 380 29.88 -11.02 -19.83
N GLY A 381 30.29 -12.16 -19.25
CA GLY A 381 30.66 -13.33 -20.04
C GLY A 381 32.08 -13.29 -20.63
N SER A 382 32.95 -12.41 -20.14
CA SER A 382 34.33 -12.28 -20.63
C SER A 382 35.22 -13.44 -20.17
N VAL A 383 35.99 -14.01 -21.10
CA VAL A 383 36.98 -15.06 -20.81
C VAL A 383 38.04 -14.54 -19.83
N HIS A 384 38.41 -13.26 -19.95
CA HIS A 384 39.41 -12.64 -19.07
C HIS A 384 38.94 -12.61 -17.61
N SER A 385 37.63 -12.43 -17.38
CA SER A 385 37.03 -12.46 -16.05
C SER A 385 37.19 -13.81 -15.34
N MET A 386 37.35 -14.91 -16.09
CA MET A 386 37.55 -16.23 -15.48
C MET A 386 38.82 -16.29 -14.62
N GLN A 387 39.90 -15.65 -15.07
CA GLN A 387 41.18 -15.62 -14.34
C GLN A 387 41.02 -14.96 -12.97
N HIS A 388 40.17 -13.94 -12.87
CA HIS A 388 39.91 -13.20 -11.64
C HIS A 388 38.89 -13.87 -10.72
N LEU A 389 38.02 -14.74 -11.26
CA LEU A 389 37.00 -15.47 -10.49
C LEU A 389 37.51 -16.79 -9.88
N LEU A 390 38.47 -17.45 -10.52
CA LEU A 390 39.05 -18.73 -10.07
C LEU A 390 39.60 -18.73 -8.63
N PRO A 391 40.25 -17.67 -8.12
CA PRO A 391 40.70 -17.65 -6.72
C PRO A 391 39.55 -17.79 -5.71
N PHE A 392 38.36 -17.28 -6.03
CA PHE A 392 37.19 -17.28 -5.15
C PHE A 392 36.42 -18.61 -5.14
N THR A 393 36.80 -19.58 -5.98
CA THR A 393 36.19 -20.92 -5.97
C THR A 393 36.93 -21.93 -5.09
N LYS A 394 38.13 -21.57 -4.61
CA LYS A 394 39.03 -22.42 -3.81
C LYS A 394 38.67 -22.38 -2.31
N GLY A 395 39.10 -23.40 -1.56
CA GLY A 395 38.82 -23.58 -0.13
C GLY A 395 37.63 -24.50 0.14
N LEU A 396 37.59 -25.19 1.30
CA LEU A 396 36.57 -26.20 1.59
C LEU A 396 35.19 -25.60 1.91
N LEU A 397 35.12 -24.56 2.74
CA LEU A 397 33.88 -23.99 3.26
C LEU A 397 33.45 -22.71 2.50
N ASP A 398 32.14 -22.55 2.26
CA ASP A 398 31.54 -21.32 1.69
C ASP A 398 30.80 -20.54 2.79
N GLU A 399 31.52 -20.07 3.81
CA GLU A 399 30.91 -19.35 4.95
C GLU A 399 30.22 -18.05 4.52
N SER A 400 30.65 -17.48 3.38
CA SER A 400 30.19 -16.18 2.91
C SER A 400 29.15 -16.26 1.80
N GLY A 401 28.98 -17.40 1.12
CA GLY A 401 28.19 -17.52 -0.12
C GLY A 401 28.90 -17.00 -1.37
N LEU A 402 30.15 -16.52 -1.26
CA LEU A 402 30.91 -15.99 -2.39
C LEU A 402 31.41 -17.10 -3.33
N LYS A 403 31.76 -18.27 -2.77
CA LYS A 403 32.29 -19.41 -3.54
C LYS A 403 31.23 -19.95 -4.50
N SER A 404 30.00 -20.12 -4.02
CA SER A 404 28.86 -20.53 -4.85
C SER A 404 28.58 -19.52 -5.97
N VAL A 405 28.56 -18.22 -5.67
CA VAL A 405 28.36 -17.17 -6.69
C VAL A 405 29.47 -17.15 -7.73
N ALA A 406 30.74 -17.30 -7.33
CA ALA A 406 31.87 -17.37 -8.26
C ALA A 406 31.79 -18.61 -9.17
N LYS A 407 31.40 -19.77 -8.65
CA LYS A 407 31.17 -20.99 -9.45
C LYS A 407 30.04 -20.78 -10.46
N ILE A 408 28.92 -20.17 -10.05
CA ILE A 408 27.79 -19.85 -10.95
C ILE A 408 28.24 -18.87 -12.05
N ALA A 409 29.01 -17.85 -11.71
CA ALA A 409 29.53 -16.88 -12.68
C ALA A 409 30.44 -17.54 -13.73
N LEU A 410 31.36 -18.42 -13.31
CA LEU A 410 32.21 -19.20 -14.22
C LEU A 410 31.39 -20.12 -15.11
N ALA A 411 30.40 -20.83 -14.57
CA ALA A 411 29.51 -21.68 -15.35
C ALA A 411 28.74 -20.86 -16.40
N LYS A 412 28.23 -19.67 -16.06
CA LYS A 412 27.59 -18.76 -17.02
C LYS A 412 28.54 -18.36 -18.15
N ILE A 413 29.78 -17.99 -17.83
CA ILE A 413 30.81 -17.66 -18.83
C ILE A 413 31.08 -18.88 -19.74
N GLN A 414 31.29 -20.06 -19.17
CA GLN A 414 31.53 -21.30 -19.92
C GLN A 414 30.37 -21.66 -20.85
N THR A 415 29.12 -21.52 -20.39
CA THR A 415 27.94 -21.79 -21.23
C THR A 415 27.82 -20.85 -22.42
N ARG A 416 28.24 -19.57 -22.29
CA ARG A 416 28.26 -18.64 -23.42
C ARG A 416 29.36 -18.95 -24.43
N ILE A 417 30.51 -19.43 -23.96
CA ILE A 417 31.64 -19.81 -24.82
C ILE A 417 31.35 -21.14 -25.55
N GLY A 418 30.61 -22.05 -24.90
CA GLY A 418 30.33 -23.41 -25.37
C GLY A 418 29.42 -23.57 -26.60
N ASP A 419 29.01 -22.48 -27.25
CA ASP A 419 28.27 -22.49 -28.53
C ASP A 419 29.10 -21.90 -29.70
N SER A 420 30.37 -21.55 -29.46
CA SER A 420 31.27 -21.00 -30.48
C SER A 420 32.65 -21.65 -30.41
N GLY A 421 32.79 -22.76 -31.14
CA GLY A 421 34.09 -23.34 -31.53
C GLY A 421 34.56 -24.51 -30.67
N ASP A 422 34.89 -25.62 -31.35
CA ASP A 422 35.50 -26.83 -30.81
C ASP A 422 36.59 -26.56 -29.77
N GLY A 423 36.45 -27.19 -28.60
CA GLY A 423 37.45 -27.15 -27.54
C GLY A 423 36.84 -27.00 -26.16
N ARG A 424 36.21 -28.06 -25.65
CA ARG A 424 35.69 -28.14 -24.28
C ARG A 424 36.81 -27.83 -23.27
N LEU A 425 36.78 -26.63 -22.67
CA LEU A 425 37.46 -26.34 -21.41
C LEU A 425 36.63 -26.90 -20.26
N SER A 426 36.63 -28.23 -20.09
CA SER A 426 36.15 -28.82 -18.84
C SER A 426 37.13 -28.48 -17.73
N ILE A 427 36.66 -27.79 -16.69
CA ILE A 427 37.39 -27.72 -15.43
C ILE A 427 37.27 -29.11 -14.81
N VAL A 428 38.21 -29.99 -15.14
CA VAL A 428 38.44 -31.20 -14.36
C VAL A 428 39.25 -30.75 -13.14
N GLU A 429 38.73 -31.00 -11.95
CA GLU A 429 39.49 -30.90 -10.71
C GLU A 429 40.62 -31.93 -10.78
N HIS A 430 41.82 -31.53 -11.19
CA HIS A 430 43.02 -32.32 -10.96
C HIS A 430 44.05 -31.48 -10.21
N GLU A 431 44.34 -31.95 -9.00
CA GLU A 431 45.53 -31.59 -8.25
C GLU A 431 46.77 -31.81 -9.12
N VAL A 432 47.65 -30.81 -9.12
CA VAL A 432 48.86 -30.75 -9.93
C VAL A 432 49.82 -31.88 -9.54
N ARG A 433 50.30 -32.62 -10.54
CA ARG A 433 51.69 -33.08 -10.58
C ARG A 433 52.34 -32.65 -11.88
N GLU A 434 53.60 -32.28 -11.76
CA GLU A 434 54.43 -31.61 -12.77
C GLU A 434 54.58 -32.40 -14.07
N GLY A 435 54.54 -31.67 -15.20
CA GLY A 435 55.19 -32.07 -16.45
C GLY A 435 54.52 -33.18 -17.26
N ALA A 436 53.44 -32.86 -17.99
CA ALA A 436 53.13 -33.53 -19.27
C ALA A 436 52.16 -32.70 -20.12
N LEU A 437 52.60 -32.34 -21.33
CA LEU A 437 51.72 -32.05 -22.46
C LEU A 437 51.02 -33.36 -22.84
N SER A 438 49.70 -33.42 -22.76
CA SER A 438 48.90 -34.54 -23.27
C SER A 438 48.15 -34.11 -24.52
N LEU A 439 48.78 -34.34 -25.68
CA LEU A 439 48.09 -34.53 -26.95
C LEU A 439 47.50 -35.94 -26.93
N VAL A 440 46.19 -36.09 -27.05
CA VAL A 440 45.58 -37.39 -27.38
C VAL A 440 44.64 -37.21 -28.56
N ALA A 441 45.05 -37.85 -29.65
CA ALA A 441 44.27 -38.10 -30.85
C ALA A 441 43.19 -39.16 -30.58
N GLU A 442 42.13 -39.07 -31.39
CA GLU A 442 41.11 -40.07 -31.75
C GLU A 442 41.12 -41.41 -30.99
N SER A 443 39.99 -41.71 -30.34
CA SER A 443 39.08 -42.80 -30.71
C SER A 443 38.16 -43.10 -29.53
N GLY A 444 36.85 -43.08 -29.78
CA GLY A 444 35.88 -43.53 -28.80
C GLY A 444 35.95 -45.04 -28.63
N GLN A 445 35.96 -45.51 -27.39
CA GLN A 445 35.20 -46.67 -26.91
C GLN A 445 35.33 -46.81 -25.38
N LEU A 446 34.20 -47.16 -24.76
CA LEU A 446 34.01 -47.42 -23.34
C LEU A 446 34.61 -48.79 -22.94
N GLY A 447 35.24 -48.85 -21.77
CA GLY A 447 35.58 -50.10 -21.09
C GLY A 447 35.64 -49.90 -19.59
N LEU A 448 34.74 -50.56 -18.86
CA LEU A 448 34.72 -50.63 -17.39
C LEU A 448 35.72 -51.68 -16.90
N VAL A 449 36.50 -51.37 -15.88
CA VAL A 449 37.25 -52.35 -15.08
C VAL A 449 36.96 -52.09 -13.61
N GLU A 450 36.23 -53.01 -12.99
CA GLU A 450 36.06 -53.09 -11.53
C GLU A 450 37.31 -53.73 -10.92
N GLU A 451 37.90 -53.04 -9.95
CA GLU A 451 38.99 -53.53 -9.11
C GLU A 451 38.48 -54.59 -8.13
N SER A 452 39.10 -55.77 -8.17
CA SER A 452 39.01 -56.79 -7.12
C SER A 452 40.15 -56.58 -6.12
N ALA A 453 39.80 -56.44 -4.85
CA ALA A 453 40.73 -56.56 -3.73
C ALA A 453 40.27 -57.71 -2.84
N GLU A 454 41.11 -58.74 -2.77
CA GLU A 454 41.03 -59.90 -1.87
C GLU A 454 41.16 -59.48 -0.40
N VAL A 455 40.34 -60.03 0.49
CA VAL A 455 40.81 -60.50 1.81
C VAL A 455 40.08 -61.79 2.17
N ARG A 456 40.88 -62.83 2.40
CA ARG A 456 40.55 -64.17 2.86
C ARG A 456 39.93 -64.17 4.26
N GLN A 457 38.95 -65.04 4.51
CA GLN A 457 39.03 -66.01 5.61
C GLN A 457 38.03 -67.15 5.40
N SER A 458 38.53 -68.34 5.72
CA SER A 458 38.01 -69.69 5.58
C SER A 458 37.09 -70.10 6.73
N GLU A 459 36.53 -71.31 6.58
CA GLU A 459 35.85 -72.19 7.56
C GLU A 459 34.32 -72.12 7.49
N GLU A 460 33.71 -73.12 6.82
CA GLU A 460 33.01 -74.29 7.43
C GLU A 460 31.53 -73.92 7.65
N GLU A 461 30.50 -74.72 7.43
CA GLU A 461 30.20 -76.06 6.93
C GLU A 461 28.68 -76.04 6.66
N GLU A 462 28.16 -77.01 5.87
CA GLU A 462 26.78 -77.54 5.97
C GLU A 462 25.58 -76.58 5.70
N GLU A 463 24.48 -76.90 5.01
CA GLU A 463 23.84 -78.12 4.51
C GLU A 463 22.57 -77.66 3.75
N GLU A 464 22.12 -78.46 2.76
CA GLU A 464 20.73 -78.61 2.26
C GLU A 464 19.90 -77.38 1.79
N ALA A 465 19.64 -77.25 0.49
CA ALA A 465 18.59 -77.96 -0.27
C ALA A 465 17.16 -77.45 0.00
N THR A 466 16.64 -76.61 -0.91
CA THR A 466 15.44 -76.91 -1.74
C THR A 466 15.27 -75.90 -2.86
#